data_AF-A0A838AAL7-F1
#
_entry.id   AF-A0A838AAL7-F1
#
_cell.length_a   1.000
_cell.length_b   1.000
_cell.length_c   1.000
_cell.angle_alpha   90.00
_cell.angle_beta   90.00
_cell.angle_gamma   90.00
#
_symmetry.space_group_name_H-M   'P 1'
#
loop_
_entity.id
_entity.type
_entity.pdbx_description
1 polymer ?
#
loop_
_entity_poly.entity_id
_entity_poly.type
_entity_poly.pdbx_seq_one_letter_code
_entity_poly.pdbx_strand_id
1 'polypeptide(L)' 'MWSARYWRDLAERAIASTAAGALTAIGGDTLNVWDADYTMISGVAAGAGLIAVLKGLAAKTIGDRESAALSRDRAR' A
#
# COMPACT_ATOMS: atom_id res chain seq x y z
N MET A 1 14.08 -12.36 9.09
CA MET A 1 14.88 -12.42 7.83
C MET A 1 14.01 -11.93 6.66
N TRP A 2 14.53 -11.58 5.48
CA TRP A 2 13.64 -11.32 4.32
C TRP A 2 13.01 -12.67 3.91
N SER A 3 11.85 -13.00 4.48
CA SER A 3 11.15 -14.27 4.27
C SER A 3 10.07 -14.14 3.19
N ALA A 4 9.60 -15.27 2.65
CA ALA A 4 8.46 -15.28 1.73
C ALA A 4 7.20 -14.65 2.38
N ARG A 5 7.02 -14.85 3.68
CA ARG A 5 5.93 -14.24 4.46
C ARG A 5 6.06 -12.72 4.51
N TYR A 6 7.26 -12.18 4.74
CA TYR A 6 7.51 -10.74 4.73
C TYR A 6 7.16 -10.12 3.38
N TRP A 7 7.62 -10.74 2.28
CA TRP A 7 7.35 -10.21 0.92
C TRP A 7 5.87 -10.27 0.55
N ARG A 8 5.16 -11.29 1.02
CA ARG A 8 3.71 -11.39 0.86
C ARG A 8 2.98 -10.26 1.61
N ASP A 9 3.32 -10.01 2.87
CA ASP A 9 2.74 -8.90 3.66
C ASP A 9 3.06 -7.54 3.00
N LEU A 10 4.30 -7.33 2.54
CA LEU A 10 4.66 -6.11 1.81
C LEU A 10 3.82 -5.92 0.54
N ALA A 11 3.61 -6.99 -0.23
CA ALA A 11 2.81 -6.95 -1.45
C ALA A 11 1.34 -6.68 -1.16
N GLU A 12 0.76 -7.35 -0.17
CA GLU A 12 -0.63 -7.12 0.27
C GLU A 12 -0.84 -5.64 0.67
N ARG A 13 0.12 -5.06 1.40
CA ARG A 13 0.09 -3.64 1.79
C ARG A 13 0.24 -2.69 0.61
N ALA A 14 1.15 -2.99 -0.31
CA ALA A 14 1.35 -2.18 -1.51
C ALA A 14 0.08 -2.14 -2.35
N ILE A 15 -0.54 -3.30 -2.59
CA ILE A 15 -1.80 -3.41 -3.35
C ILE A 15 -2.94 -2.66 -2.64
N ALA A 16 -3.09 -2.87 -1.32
CA ALA A 16 -4.12 -2.19 -0.54
C ALA A 16 -3.95 -0.65 -0.60
N SER A 17 -2.70 -0.17 -0.54
CA SER A 17 -2.40 1.26 -0.59
C SER A 17 -2.61 1.84 -1.99
N THR A 18 -2.27 1.09 -3.04
CA THR A 18 -2.59 1.46 -4.43
C THR A 18 -4.10 1.61 -4.62
N ALA A 19 -4.90 0.65 -4.13
CA ALA A 19 -6.35 0.71 -4.22
C ALA A 19 -6.93 1.91 -3.44
N ALA A 20 -6.42 2.17 -2.24
CA ALA A 20 -6.82 3.34 -1.45
C ALA A 20 -6.45 4.66 -2.14
N GLY A 21 -5.26 4.73 -2.76
CA GLY A 21 -4.83 5.88 -3.55
C GLY A 21 -5.72 6.12 -4.77
N ALA A 22 -6.07 5.05 -5.49
CA ALA A 22 -7.01 5.13 -6.62
C ALA A 22 -8.38 5.65 -6.16
N LEU A 23 -8.93 5.09 -5.07
CA LEU A 23 -10.20 5.53 -4.51
C LEU A 23 -10.16 7.00 -4.08
N THR A 24 -9.05 7.45 -3.51
CA THR A 24 -8.85 8.85 -3.11
C THR A 24 -8.89 9.78 -4.33
N ALA A 25 -8.27 9.38 -5.45
CA ALA A 25 -8.24 10.17 -6.67
C ALA A 25 -9.59 10.24 -7.39
N ILE A 26 -10.40 9.18 -7.30
CA ILE A 26 -11.77 9.13 -7.85
C ILE A 26 -12.70 10.10 -7.10
N GLY A 27 -12.49 10.29 -5.79
CA GLY A 27 -13.34 11.15 -4.97
C GLY A 27 -14.79 10.62 -4.83
N GLY A 28 -15.63 11.33 -4.07
CA GLY A 28 -17.02 10.92 -3.84
C GLY A 28 -17.97 11.20 -5.02
N ASP A 29 -17.61 12.16 -5.88
CA ASP A 29 -18.51 12.69 -6.90
C ASP A 29 -18.35 12.02 -8.28
N THR A 30 -17.26 11.27 -8.51
CA THR A 30 -16.85 10.79 -9.84
C THR A 30 -16.83 9.27 -9.94
N LEU A 31 -17.96 8.60 -9.69
CA LEU A 31 -18.07 7.13 -9.79
C LEU A 31 -18.16 6.56 -11.22
N ASN A 32 -18.09 7.41 -12.25
CA ASN A 32 -18.14 6.96 -13.64
C ASN A 32 -16.76 6.48 -14.10
N VAL A 33 -16.59 5.16 -14.18
CA VAL A 33 -15.35 4.54 -14.65
C VAL A 33 -14.99 4.97 -16.08
N TRP A 34 -15.95 5.26 -16.94
CA TRP A 34 -15.67 5.59 -18.34
C TRP A 34 -15.15 7.01 -18.55
N ASP A 35 -15.49 7.93 -17.64
CA ASP A 35 -15.14 9.36 -17.72
C ASP A 35 -14.06 9.76 -16.69
N ALA A 36 -13.43 8.75 -16.09
CA ALA A 36 -12.43 8.95 -15.06
C ALA A 36 -11.10 9.46 -15.66
N ASP A 37 -10.42 10.38 -14.97
CA ASP A 37 -9.05 10.76 -15.30
C ASP A 37 -8.07 9.65 -14.89
N TYR A 38 -7.85 8.69 -15.80
CA TYR A 38 -6.95 7.57 -15.60
C TYR A 38 -5.50 7.98 -15.37
N THR A 39 -5.08 9.15 -15.86
CA THR A 39 -3.72 9.63 -15.66
C THR A 39 -3.53 10.08 -14.22
N MET A 40 -4.47 10.89 -13.70
CA MET A 40 -4.46 11.29 -12.30
C MET A 40 -4.60 10.08 -11.37
N ILE A 41 -5.57 9.20 -11.64
CA ILE A 41 -5.85 8.04 -10.78
C ILE A 41 -4.64 7.11 -10.71
N SER A 42 -4.05 6.75 -11.86
CA SER A 42 -2.87 5.87 -11.87
C SER A 42 -1.66 6.51 -11.20
N GLY A 43 -1.45 7.81 -11.35
CA GLY A 43 -0.36 8.54 -10.69
C GLY A 43 -0.49 8.55 -9.16
N VAL A 44 -1.67 8.88 -8.64
CA VAL A 44 -1.93 8.90 -7.19
C VAL A 44 -1.88 7.48 -6.62
N ALA A 45 -2.50 6.50 -7.29
CA ALA A 45 -2.50 5.11 -6.88
C ALA A 45 -1.08 4.53 -6.83
N ALA A 46 -0.28 4.73 -7.88
CA ALA A 46 1.10 4.26 -7.93
C ALA A 46 1.97 4.93 -6.84
N GLY A 47 1.78 6.24 -6.62
CA GLY A 47 2.45 6.97 -5.54
C GLY A 47 2.14 6.40 -4.16
N ALA A 48 0.87 6.09 -3.88
CA ALA A 48 0.45 5.48 -2.62
C ALA A 48 1.05 4.08 -2.42
N GLY A 49 1.05 3.24 -3.47
CA GLY A 49 1.70 1.94 -3.44
C GLY A 49 3.20 2.01 -3.19
N LEU A 50 3.91 2.93 -3.86
CA LEU A 50 5.34 3.17 -3.67
C LEU A 50 5.65 3.59 -2.23
N ILE A 51 4.89 4.54 -1.68
CA ILE A 51 5.04 4.98 -0.29
C ILE A 51 4.84 3.80 0.67
N ALA A 52 3.87 2.92 0.41
CA ALA A 52 3.64 1.73 1.24
C ALA A 52 4.83 0.76 1.20
N VAL A 53 5.44 0.55 0.02
CA VAL A 53 6.66 -0.23 -0.11
C VAL A 53 7.79 0.38 0.72
N LEU A 54 8.05 1.70 0.57
CA LEU A 54 9.08 2.40 1.34
C LEU A 54 8.85 2.28 2.85
N LYS A 55 7.60 2.44 3.30
CA LYS A 55 7.23 2.26 4.72
C LYS A 55 7.49 0.83 5.19
N GLY A 56 7.17 -0.17 4.39
CA GLY A 56 7.42 -1.57 4.75
C GLY A 56 8.92 -1.90 4.82
N LEU A 57 9.72 -1.40 3.88
CA LEU A 57 11.19 -1.53 3.92
C LEU A 57 11.77 -0.88 5.18
N ALA A 58 11.29 0.31 5.55
CA ALA A 58 11.68 0.99 6.79
C ALA A 58 11.19 0.25 8.05
N ALA A 59 9.99 -0.36 8.01
CA ALA A 59 9.44 -1.11 9.14
C ALA A 59 10.33 -2.28 9.55
N LYS A 60 11.05 -2.89 8.61
CA LYS A 60 11.98 -3.98 8.92
C LYS A 60 13.07 -3.60 9.93
N THR A 61 13.52 -2.34 9.96
CA THR A 61 14.58 -1.88 10.88
C THR A 61 14.04 -1.37 12.21
N ILE A 62 12.78 -0.94 12.26
CA ILE A 62 12.17 -0.26 13.42
C ILE A 62 11.14 -1.14 14.16
N GLY A 63 10.48 -2.08 13.47
CA GLY A 63 9.38 -2.89 13.95
C GLY A 63 9.68 -4.40 14.07
N ASP A 64 8.67 -5.23 13.84
CA ASP A 64 8.86 -6.67 13.76
C ASP A 64 9.65 -7.03 12.49
N ARG A 65 10.81 -7.68 12.66
CA ARG A 65 11.73 -8.02 11.56
C ARG A 65 11.17 -9.06 10.60
N GLU A 66 10.02 -9.67 10.91
CA GLU A 66 9.32 -10.63 10.06
C GLU A 66 8.08 -10.07 9.35
N SER A 67 7.67 -8.84 9.65
CA SER A 67 6.51 -8.17 9.03
C SER A 67 6.90 -6.83 8.41
N ALA A 68 6.20 -6.45 7.34
CA ALA A 68 6.24 -5.11 6.77
C ALA A 68 5.34 -4.11 7.55
N ALA A 69 4.75 -4.54 8.66
CA ALA A 69 4.01 -3.69 9.59
C ALA A 69 4.93 -2.93 10.54
N LEU A 70 4.59 -1.66 10.79
CA LEU A 70 5.22 -0.88 11.87
C LEU A 70 4.74 -1.32 13.26
N SER A 71 3.60 -1.99 13.36
CA SER A 71 3.08 -2.54 14.61
C SER A 71 3.67 -3.92 14.88
N ARG A 72 4.12 -4.16 16.11
CA ARG A 72 4.42 -5.52 16.60
C ARG A 72 3.16 -6.37 16.57
N ASP A 73 3.22 -7.54 15.94
CA ASP A 73 2.15 -8.53 16.02
C ASP A 73 2.03 -8.96 17.49
N ARG A 74 0.96 -8.54 18.17
CA ARG A 74 0.63 -9.07 19.49
C ARG A 74 -0.07 -10.38 19.23
N ALA A 75 0.69 -11.47 19.31
CA ALA A 75 0.17 -12.83 19.30
C ALA A 75 -1.11 -12.91 20.16
N ARG A 76 -2.21 -13.27 19.50
CA ARG A 76 -3.33 -13.95 20.14
C ARG A 76 -2.94 -15.40 20.40
#